data_AF-M4V8Z2-F1
#
_entry.id   AF-M4V8Z2-F1
#
_cell.length_a   1.000
_cell.length_b   1.000
_cell.length_c   1.000
_cell.angle_alpha   90.00
_cell.angle_beta   90.00
_cell.angle_gamma   90.00
#
_symmetry.space_group_name_H-M   'P 1'
#
loop_
_entity.id
_entity.type
_entity.pdbx_description
1 polymer ?
#
loop_
_entity_poly.entity_id
_entity_poly.type
_entity_poly.pdbx_seq_one_letter_code
_entity_poly.pdbx_strand_id
1 'polypeptide(L)'
;MNQRKKIGLTLFMVVAGAVAVNELVIQNSSQEQNRGVANVGERFQPEQIKWEQELAKTVAQDPSGKILIGKKPNLQEKLLFGALEGKYEASVVNGKLLKIALLPNQTPVTLKTDQLIKQHGSVFKDAQSYEVVNSDAQHENILLKNSQGQEIGKVSIERNDQGRVLNIEIQ
;
A
#
# COMPACT_ATOMS: atom_id res chain seq x y z
N MET A 1 58.07 11.59 -27.88
CA MET A 1 57.30 12.14 -26.75
C MET A 1 57.10 11.02 -25.71
N ASN A 2 57.79 11.12 -24.57
CA ASN A 2 58.14 10.01 -23.66
C ASN A 2 56.94 9.27 -23.06
N GLN A 3 56.93 7.94 -23.16
CA GLN A 3 55.89 7.03 -22.64
C GLN A 3 55.53 7.29 -21.17
N ARG A 4 56.50 7.70 -20.34
CA ARG A 4 56.27 8.08 -18.93
C ARG A 4 55.28 9.23 -18.76
N LYS A 5 55.26 10.20 -19.70
CA LYS A 5 54.28 11.30 -19.69
C LYS A 5 52.87 10.82 -20.08
N LYS A 6 52.77 9.81 -20.96
CA LYS A 6 51.48 9.21 -21.34
C LYS A 6 50.86 8.42 -20.19
N ILE A 7 51.68 7.63 -19.48
CA ILE A 7 51.24 6.84 -18.32
C ILE A 7 50.77 7.75 -17.17
N GLY A 8 51.53 8.82 -16.87
CA GLY A 8 51.14 9.79 -15.85
C GLY A 8 49.82 10.49 -16.18
N LEU A 9 49.59 10.84 -17.45
CA LEU A 9 48.35 11.47 -17.90
C LEU A 9 47.15 10.52 -17.76
N THR A 10 47.30 9.25 -18.13
CA THR A 10 46.23 8.25 -17.99
C THR A 10 45.88 7.98 -16.53
N LEU A 11 46.87 7.89 -15.64
CA LEU A 11 46.63 7.67 -14.22
C LEU A 11 45.90 8.86 -13.59
N PHE A 12 46.31 10.08 -13.96
CA PHE A 12 45.65 11.30 -13.51
C PHE A 12 44.19 11.39 -13.99
N MET A 13 43.91 11.03 -15.25
CA MET A 13 42.54 10.97 -15.79
C MET A 13 41.65 9.98 -15.04
N VAL A 14 42.17 8.79 -14.69
CA VAL A 14 41.39 7.78 -13.96
C VAL A 14 41.04 8.27 -12.55
N VAL A 15 42.01 8.88 -11.86
CA VAL A 15 41.78 9.41 -10.50
C VAL A 15 40.83 10.61 -10.54
N ALA A 16 41.02 11.55 -11.46
CA ALA A 16 40.14 12.70 -11.63
C ALA A 16 38.70 12.28 -12.01
N GLY A 17 38.56 11.25 -12.85
CA GLY A 17 37.27 10.66 -13.20
C GLY A 17 36.58 10.01 -12.01
N ALA A 18 37.32 9.26 -11.17
CA ALA A 18 36.77 8.64 -9.97
C ALA A 18 36.27 9.68 -8.95
N VAL A 19 37.03 10.76 -8.74
CA VAL A 19 36.62 11.87 -7.86
C VAL A 19 35.40 12.59 -8.43
N ALA A 20 35.40 12.89 -9.72
CA ALA A 20 34.26 13.55 -10.38
C ALA A 20 32.97 12.72 -10.31
N VAL A 21 33.05 11.40 -10.56
CA VAL A 21 31.89 10.49 -10.45
C VAL A 21 31.40 10.42 -9.01
N ASN A 22 32.30 10.32 -8.04
CA ASN A 22 31.92 10.27 -6.63
C ASN A 22 31.20 11.56 -6.20
N GLU A 23 31.71 12.72 -6.62
CA GLU A 23 31.12 14.02 -6.27
C GLU A 23 29.78 14.27 -6.97
N LEU A 24 29.64 13.90 -8.24
CA LEU A 24 28.38 14.00 -8.99
C LEU A 24 27.28 13.05 -8.48
N VAL A 25 27.66 11.84 -8.06
CA VAL A 25 26.69 10.85 -7.53
C VAL A 25 26.25 11.22 -6.11
N ILE A 26 27.17 11.73 -5.28
CA ILE A 26 26.85 12.08 -3.89
C ILE A 26 26.09 13.43 -3.80
N GLN A 27 26.44 14.44 -4.59
CA GLN A 27 25.74 15.74 -4.55
C GLN A 27 24.31 15.66 -5.09
N ASN A 28 24.05 14.87 -6.13
CA ASN A 28 22.68 14.68 -6.66
C ASN A 28 21.78 13.83 -5.76
N SER A 29 22.31 13.23 -4.69
CA SER A 29 21.53 12.43 -3.73
C SER A 29 20.98 13.27 -2.56
N SER A 30 21.23 14.59 -2.53
CA SER A 30 20.89 15.46 -1.40
C SER A 30 19.64 16.34 -1.62
N GLN A 31 18.97 16.23 -2.78
CA GLN A 31 17.75 17.00 -3.07
C GLN A 31 16.57 16.06 -3.38
N GLU A 32 15.62 16.06 -2.44
CA GLU A 32 14.23 15.63 -2.59
C GLU A 32 13.97 14.22 -3.10
N GLN A 33 14.14 13.23 -2.22
CA GLN A 33 13.23 12.07 -2.24
C GLN A 33 12.73 11.79 -0.82
N ASN A 34 11.61 12.44 -0.48
CA ASN A 34 10.66 11.99 0.54
C ASN A 34 9.87 10.75 0.04
N ARG A 35 10.52 9.89 -0.75
CA ARG A 35 10.17 8.51 -1.00
C ARG A 35 11.25 7.74 -0.27
N GLY A 36 10.89 7.11 0.84
CA GLY A 36 11.73 6.12 1.48
C GLY A 36 12.05 5.03 0.47
N VAL A 37 13.17 5.19 -0.24
CA VAL A 37 13.88 4.08 -0.85
C VAL A 37 14.20 3.19 0.33
N ALA A 38 13.62 1.99 0.33
CA ALA A 38 13.88 0.96 1.32
C ALA A 38 15.37 0.95 1.64
N ASN A 39 15.67 1.17 2.92
CA ASN A 39 17.00 1.26 3.48
C ASN A 39 17.91 0.18 2.86
N VAL A 40 18.83 0.57 1.97
CA VAL A 40 19.87 -0.31 1.41
C VAL A 40 20.97 -0.56 2.47
N GLY A 41 20.76 -0.13 3.72
CA GLY A 41 21.70 -0.24 4.83
C GLY A 41 21.67 -1.55 5.61
N GLU A 42 20.78 -2.50 5.32
CA GLU A 42 20.71 -3.75 6.11
C GLU A 42 20.50 -5.02 5.25
N ARG A 43 21.23 -5.15 4.14
CA ARG A 43 21.28 -6.38 3.30
C ARG A 43 21.78 -7.66 4.01
N PHE A 44 22.03 -7.62 5.32
CA PHE A 44 22.61 -8.72 6.09
C PHE A 44 21.84 -9.03 7.37
N GLN A 45 20.52 -8.82 7.40
CA GLN A 45 19.71 -9.45 8.45
C GLN A 45 19.56 -10.95 8.14
N PRO A 46 19.87 -11.88 9.07
CA PRO A 46 19.80 -13.33 8.85
C PRO A 46 18.40 -13.82 8.44
N GLU A 47 17.36 -13.10 8.85
CA GLU A 47 15.97 -13.39 8.51
C GLU A 47 15.65 -13.02 7.06
N GLN A 48 16.31 -12.00 6.51
CA GLN A 48 16.15 -11.61 5.12
C GLN A 48 16.78 -12.61 4.15
N ILE A 49 17.93 -13.16 4.54
CA ILE A 49 18.67 -14.15 3.73
C ILE A 49 17.86 -15.44 3.56
N LYS A 50 17.03 -15.82 4.55
CA LYS A 50 16.23 -17.06 4.48
C LYS A 50 15.09 -16.96 3.47
N TRP A 51 14.35 -15.85 3.42
CA TRP A 51 13.26 -15.72 2.46
C TRP A 51 13.80 -15.60 1.03
N GLU A 52 14.94 -14.93 0.81
CA GLU A 52 15.59 -14.86 -0.51
C GLU A 52 16.06 -16.24 -0.97
N GLN A 53 16.65 -17.03 -0.07
CA GLN A 53 17.07 -18.40 -0.35
C GLN A 53 15.89 -19.34 -0.62
N GLU A 54 14.80 -19.23 0.14
CA GLU A 54 13.57 -20.00 -0.09
C GLU A 54 12.90 -19.62 -1.41
N LEU A 55 12.88 -18.32 -1.75
CA LEU A 55 12.38 -17.83 -3.03
C LEU A 55 13.23 -18.38 -4.18
N ALA A 56 14.55 -18.25 -4.11
CA ALA A 56 15.47 -18.75 -5.12
C ALA A 56 15.35 -20.28 -5.29
N LYS A 57 15.21 -21.02 -4.18
CA LYS A 57 15.00 -22.47 -4.20
C LYS A 57 13.68 -22.85 -4.86
N THR A 58 12.60 -22.12 -4.56
CA THR A 58 11.27 -22.37 -5.14
C THR A 58 11.26 -22.09 -6.66
N VAL A 59 11.89 -20.98 -7.09
CA VAL A 59 12.03 -20.65 -8.52
C VAL A 59 12.91 -21.65 -9.27
N ALA A 60 13.99 -22.13 -8.63
CA ALA A 60 14.87 -23.13 -9.23
C ALA A 60 14.22 -24.52 -9.34
N GLN A 61 13.32 -24.87 -8.43
CA GLN A 61 12.63 -26.16 -8.41
C GLN A 61 11.43 -26.22 -9.35
N ASP A 62 10.81 -25.09 -9.68
CA ASP A 62 9.71 -25.02 -10.64
C ASP A 62 9.95 -23.89 -11.67
N PRO A 63 10.74 -24.14 -12.73
CA PRO A 63 10.96 -23.16 -13.80
C PRO A 63 9.69 -22.85 -14.63
N SER A 64 8.64 -23.66 -14.47
CA SER A 64 7.30 -23.45 -15.07
C SER A 64 6.34 -22.77 -14.10
N GLY A 65 6.68 -22.76 -12.82
CA GLY A 65 5.95 -22.11 -11.76
C GLY A 65 5.91 -20.63 -12.05
N LYS A 66 4.74 -20.12 -12.41
CA LYS A 66 4.51 -18.68 -12.46
C LYS A 66 4.95 -18.12 -11.11
N ILE A 67 6.11 -17.47 -11.08
CA ILE A 67 6.50 -16.64 -9.95
C ILE A 67 5.37 -15.62 -9.84
N LEU A 68 4.50 -15.80 -8.84
CA LEU A 68 3.41 -14.88 -8.56
C LEU A 68 4.03 -13.64 -7.91
N ILE A 69 4.86 -12.92 -8.68
CA ILE A 69 5.37 -11.61 -8.32
C ILE A 69 4.14 -10.69 -8.28
N GLY A 70 3.64 -10.46 -7.07
CA GLY A 70 2.56 -9.52 -6.79
C GLY A 70 1.24 -9.90 -7.45
N LYS A 71 0.44 -10.74 -6.78
CA LYS A 71 -0.99 -10.82 -7.12
C LYS A 71 -1.58 -9.41 -6.98
N LYS A 72 -2.24 -8.93 -8.04
CA LYS A 72 -2.92 -7.63 -8.01
C LYS A 72 -3.89 -7.62 -6.82
N PRO A 73 -3.81 -6.62 -5.92
CA PRO A 73 -4.68 -6.57 -4.76
C PRO A 73 -6.15 -6.61 -5.17
N ASN A 74 -6.91 -7.47 -4.51
CA ASN A 74 -8.35 -7.56 -4.69
C ASN A 74 -9.03 -6.30 -4.09
N LEU A 75 -10.31 -6.10 -4.36
CA LEU A 75 -11.01 -4.88 -3.91
C LEU A 75 -11.09 -4.76 -2.38
N GLN A 76 -11.16 -5.87 -1.65
CA GLN A 76 -11.15 -5.90 -0.19
C GLN A 76 -9.78 -5.49 0.36
N GLU A 77 -8.70 -6.02 -0.22
CA GLU A 77 -7.32 -5.67 0.15
C GLU A 77 -7.04 -4.19 -0.15
N LYS A 78 -7.55 -3.66 -1.26
CA LYS A 78 -7.45 -2.22 -1.56
C LYS A 78 -8.21 -1.35 -0.56
N LEU A 79 -9.36 -1.80 -0.09
CA LEU A 79 -10.10 -1.09 0.96
C LEU A 79 -9.28 -1.08 2.26
N LEU A 80 -8.82 -2.24 2.71
CA LEU A 80 -8.15 -2.38 4.01
C LEU A 80 -6.76 -1.76 4.04
N PHE A 81 -5.92 -2.04 3.04
CA PHE A 81 -4.53 -1.58 3.02
C PHE A 81 -4.35 -0.26 2.26
N GLY A 82 -5.27 0.08 1.35
CA GLY A 82 -5.24 1.34 0.60
C GLY A 82 -6.00 2.45 1.31
N ALA A 83 -7.33 2.35 1.40
CA ALA A 83 -8.16 3.42 1.96
C ALA A 83 -8.09 3.50 3.50
N LEU A 84 -7.92 2.35 4.17
CA LEU A 84 -7.86 2.23 5.63
C LEU A 84 -6.44 2.05 6.17
N GLU A 85 -5.42 2.14 5.30
CA GLU A 85 -3.99 2.15 5.64
C GLU A 85 -3.52 0.94 6.49
N GLY A 86 -4.25 -0.19 6.48
CA GLY A 86 -3.94 -1.38 7.26
C GLY A 86 -4.17 -1.24 8.77
N LYS A 87 -4.84 -0.17 9.22
CA LYS A 87 -5.08 0.14 10.64
C LYS A 87 -6.34 -0.51 11.21
N TYR A 88 -7.06 -1.26 10.38
CA TYR A 88 -8.38 -1.79 10.71
C TYR A 88 -8.41 -3.30 10.49
N GLU A 89 -9.13 -3.99 11.37
CA GLU A 89 -9.47 -5.40 11.21
C GLU A 89 -10.81 -5.55 10.47
N ALA A 90 -10.91 -6.55 9.61
CA ALA A 90 -12.15 -6.90 8.92
C ALA A 90 -12.67 -8.26 9.38
N SER A 91 -13.92 -8.31 9.78
CA SER A 91 -14.67 -9.55 10.00
C SER A 91 -15.35 -9.96 8.70
N VAL A 92 -14.99 -11.13 8.20
CA VAL A 92 -15.53 -11.70 6.97
C VAL A 92 -16.26 -13.00 7.30
N VAL A 93 -17.51 -13.12 6.86
CA VAL A 93 -18.33 -14.33 7.01
C VAL A 93 -18.84 -14.73 5.63
N ASN A 94 -18.66 -15.99 5.24
CA ASN A 94 -19.02 -16.51 3.92
C ASN A 94 -18.45 -15.68 2.75
N GLY A 95 -17.23 -15.16 2.90
CA GLY A 95 -16.55 -14.33 1.89
C GLY A 95 -17.07 -12.89 1.76
N LYS A 96 -18.06 -12.50 2.58
CA LYS A 96 -18.61 -11.14 2.62
C LYS A 96 -18.14 -10.39 3.86
N LEU A 97 -17.86 -9.11 3.67
CA LEU A 97 -17.43 -8.23 4.76
C LEU A 97 -18.65 -7.87 5.62
N LEU A 98 -18.58 -8.15 6.93
CA LEU A 98 -19.62 -7.80 7.89
C LEU A 98 -19.25 -6.59 8.74
N LYS A 99 -17.99 -6.48 9.15
CA LYS A 99 -17.53 -5.42 10.05
C LYS A 99 -16.10 -5.03 9.75
N ILE A 100 -15.80 -3.75 9.86
CA ILE A 100 -14.44 -3.19 9.86
C ILE A 100 -14.29 -2.35 11.12
N ALA A 101 -13.34 -2.70 11.98
CA ALA A 101 -13.09 -1.98 13.22
C ALA A 101 -11.64 -1.51 13.31
N LEU A 102 -11.42 -0.35 13.93
CA LEU A 102 -10.07 0.15 14.20
C LEU A 102 -9.34 -0.81 15.16
N LEU A 103 -8.09 -1.16 14.82
CA LEU A 103 -7.25 -1.96 15.70
C LEU A 103 -6.88 -1.17 16.97
N PRO A 104 -6.61 -1.86 18.10
CA PRO A 104 -6.17 -1.21 19.32
C PRO A 104 -4.90 -0.35 19.09
N ASN A 105 -4.86 0.83 19.71
CA ASN A 105 -3.73 1.76 19.66
C ASN A 105 -3.40 2.32 18.26
N GLN A 106 -4.31 2.22 17.29
CA GLN A 106 -4.14 2.84 15.98
C GLN A 106 -4.79 4.23 15.91
N THR A 107 -4.31 5.04 14.98
CA THR A 107 -4.90 6.36 14.68
C THR A 107 -5.98 6.21 13.61
N PRO A 108 -7.23 6.62 13.87
CA PRO A 108 -8.30 6.46 12.89
C PRO A 108 -8.07 7.36 11.66
N VAL A 109 -8.54 6.91 10.49
CA VAL A 109 -8.38 7.62 9.23
C VAL A 109 -9.61 8.45 8.89
N THR A 110 -9.41 9.57 8.21
CA THR A 110 -10.52 10.37 7.66
C THR A 110 -10.93 9.79 6.32
N LEU A 111 -12.16 9.29 6.23
CA LEU A 111 -12.72 8.73 5.00
C LEU A 111 -14.12 9.28 4.74
N LYS A 112 -14.32 9.85 3.55
CA LYS A 112 -15.64 10.33 3.11
C LYS A 112 -16.48 9.15 2.63
N THR A 113 -17.74 9.11 3.04
CA THR A 113 -18.70 8.08 2.64
C THR A 113 -18.81 7.94 1.12
N ASP A 114 -18.89 9.07 0.41
CA ASP A 114 -18.97 9.09 -1.05
C ASP A 114 -17.77 8.39 -1.70
N GLN A 115 -16.55 8.62 -1.18
CA GLN A 115 -15.34 7.98 -1.69
C GLN A 115 -15.33 6.49 -1.36
N LEU A 116 -15.69 6.12 -0.14
CA LEU A 116 -15.76 4.73 0.31
C LEU A 116 -16.70 3.91 -0.58
N ILE A 117 -17.94 4.37 -0.76
CA ILE A 117 -18.96 3.60 -1.48
C ILE A 117 -18.71 3.63 -3.00
N LYS A 118 -18.28 4.75 -3.60
CA LYS A 118 -17.97 4.77 -5.04
C LYS A 118 -16.80 3.87 -5.42
N GLN A 119 -15.78 3.78 -4.57
CA GLN A 119 -14.57 3.01 -4.87
C GLN A 119 -14.67 1.55 -4.43
N HIS A 120 -15.40 1.28 -3.34
CA HIS A 120 -15.45 -0.03 -2.69
C HIS A 120 -16.87 -0.57 -2.45
N GLY A 121 -17.91 0.06 -3.01
CA GLY A 121 -19.32 -0.35 -2.83
C GLY A 121 -19.60 -1.80 -3.22
N SER A 122 -18.88 -2.32 -4.22
CA SER A 122 -18.97 -3.72 -4.63
C SER A 122 -18.53 -4.70 -3.54
N VAL A 123 -17.66 -4.28 -2.61
CA VAL A 123 -17.22 -5.11 -1.47
C VAL A 123 -18.36 -5.34 -0.46
N PHE A 124 -19.31 -4.40 -0.36
CA PHE A 124 -20.35 -4.37 0.67
C PHE A 124 -21.68 -5.02 0.25
N LYS A 125 -21.66 -6.01 -0.65
CA LYS A 125 -22.80 -6.71 -1.31
C LYS A 125 -23.10 -6.26 -2.75
N ASP A 126 -22.09 -5.99 -3.58
CA ASP A 126 -22.28 -5.65 -5.00
C ASP A 126 -23.12 -4.38 -5.23
N ALA A 127 -23.06 -3.43 -4.29
CA ALA A 127 -23.80 -2.17 -4.38
C ALA A 127 -23.29 -1.31 -5.55
N GLN A 128 -24.24 -0.72 -6.29
CA GLN A 128 -23.95 0.18 -7.41
C GLN A 128 -24.30 1.63 -7.10
N SER A 129 -25.28 1.84 -6.24
CA SER A 129 -25.66 3.17 -5.76
C SER A 129 -25.94 3.12 -4.26
N TYR A 130 -26.05 4.30 -3.65
CA TYR A 130 -26.31 4.40 -2.23
C TYR A 130 -27.17 5.63 -1.91
N GLU A 131 -27.84 5.57 -0.77
CA GLU A 131 -28.62 6.67 -0.21
C GLU A 131 -28.27 6.85 1.26
N VAL A 132 -27.93 8.08 1.66
CA VAL A 132 -27.69 8.40 3.06
C VAL A 132 -29.04 8.66 3.72
N VAL A 133 -29.45 7.78 4.62
CA VAL A 133 -30.77 7.85 5.29
C VAL A 133 -30.69 8.67 6.56
N ASN A 134 -29.60 8.55 7.29
CA ASN A 134 -29.34 9.36 8.47
C ASN A 134 -27.85 9.70 8.53
N SER A 135 -27.53 10.94 8.83
CA SER A 135 -26.17 11.43 8.95
C SER A 135 -26.10 12.43 10.09
N ASP A 136 -25.40 12.05 11.14
CA ASP A 136 -24.88 12.98 12.13
C ASP A 136 -23.34 13.06 12.03
N ALA A 137 -22.70 13.86 12.87
CA ALA A 137 -21.25 14.07 12.82
C ALA A 137 -20.43 12.80 13.11
N GLN A 138 -21.00 11.86 13.88
CA GLN A 138 -20.35 10.65 14.38
C GLN A 138 -20.95 9.36 13.78
N HIS A 139 -22.18 9.37 13.28
CA HIS A 139 -22.87 8.20 12.75
C HIS A 139 -23.50 8.50 11.41
N GLU A 140 -23.22 7.65 10.43
CA GLU A 140 -23.89 7.66 9.13
C GLU A 140 -24.53 6.30 8.87
N ASN A 141 -25.80 6.31 8.48
CA ASN A 141 -26.55 5.15 8.04
C ASN A 141 -26.83 5.28 6.55
N ILE A 142 -26.36 4.29 5.79
CA ILE A 142 -26.36 4.30 4.33
C ILE A 142 -27.13 3.07 3.86
N LEU A 143 -28.10 3.27 2.98
CA LEU A 143 -28.72 2.17 2.25
C LEU A 143 -27.94 1.90 0.98
N LEU A 144 -27.63 0.63 0.76
CA LEU A 144 -26.99 0.15 -0.45
C LEU A 144 -28.07 -0.29 -1.43
N LYS A 145 -27.91 0.12 -2.70
CA LYS A 145 -28.86 -0.18 -3.77
C LYS A 145 -28.18 -0.89 -4.94
N ASN A 146 -28.90 -1.83 -5.55
CA ASN A 146 -28.46 -2.49 -6.78
C ASN A 146 -28.69 -1.60 -8.03
N SER A 147 -28.39 -2.14 -9.21
CA SER A 147 -28.61 -1.46 -10.51
C SER A 147 -30.07 -1.07 -10.77
N GLN A 148 -31.01 -1.76 -10.13
CA GLN A 148 -32.46 -1.56 -10.26
C GLN A 148 -33.00 -0.60 -9.19
N GLY A 149 -32.14 -0.04 -8.34
CA GLY A 149 -32.52 0.84 -7.24
C GLY A 149 -33.14 0.13 -6.03
N GLN A 150 -33.13 -1.20 -6.00
CA GLN A 150 -33.62 -1.98 -4.86
C GLN A 150 -32.60 -1.98 -3.73
N GLU A 151 -33.07 -1.89 -2.49
CA GLU A 151 -32.25 -2.01 -1.29
C GLU A 151 -31.70 -3.43 -1.14
N ILE A 152 -30.39 -3.56 -0.96
CA ILE A 152 -29.69 -4.84 -0.80
C ILE A 152 -28.95 -4.97 0.53
N GLY A 153 -28.90 -3.89 1.31
CA GLY A 153 -28.28 -3.87 2.62
C GLY A 153 -28.09 -2.47 3.17
N LYS A 154 -27.56 -2.42 4.38
CA LYS A 154 -27.30 -1.17 5.10
C LYS A 154 -25.85 -1.14 5.58
N VAL A 155 -25.22 0.02 5.47
CA VAL A 155 -23.89 0.28 6.04
C VAL A 155 -24.03 1.35 7.11
N SER A 156 -23.52 1.06 8.29
CA SER A 156 -23.43 1.98 9.41
C SER A 156 -21.97 2.36 9.62
N ILE A 157 -21.64 3.65 9.56
CA ILE A 157 -20.28 4.17 9.76
C ILE A 157 -20.27 4.98 11.05
N GLU A 158 -19.41 4.61 11.98
CA GLU A 158 -19.14 5.32 13.21
C GLU A 158 -17.82 6.11 13.09
N ARG A 159 -17.80 7.33 13.61
CA ARG A 159 -16.69 8.27 13.56
C ARG A 159 -16.47 8.91 14.92
N ASN A 160 -15.23 9.34 15.15
CA ASN A 160 -14.91 10.20 16.29
C ASN A 160 -15.29 11.67 16.04
N ASP A 161 -15.06 12.53 17.03
CA ASP A 161 -15.33 13.98 17.00
C ASP A 161 -14.59 14.73 15.88
N GLN A 162 -13.57 14.12 15.30
CA GLN A 162 -12.78 14.68 14.20
C GLN A 162 -13.24 14.15 12.83
N GLY A 163 -14.34 13.40 12.78
CA GLY A 163 -14.86 12.80 11.55
C GLY A 163 -14.03 11.63 11.02
N ARG A 164 -13.22 10.99 11.87
CA ARG A 164 -12.38 9.84 11.50
C ARG A 164 -13.09 8.54 11.82
N VAL A 165 -13.02 7.58 10.91
CA VAL A 165 -13.77 6.31 11.00
C VAL A 165 -13.26 5.45 12.15
N LEU A 166 -14.16 4.96 12.99
CA LEU A 166 -13.87 4.01 14.06
C LEU A 166 -14.35 2.61 13.71
N ASN A 167 -15.56 2.53 13.16
CA ASN A 167 -16.22 1.27 12.86
C ASN A 167 -17.09 1.40 11.60
N ILE A 168 -17.14 0.35 10.79
CA ILE A 168 -18.05 0.20 9.65
C ILE A 168 -18.74 -1.15 9.79
N GLU A 169 -20.06 -1.15 9.93
CA GLU A 169 -20.87 -2.36 10.03
C GLU A 169 -21.76 -2.50 8.80
N ILE A 170 -21.84 -3.72 8.26
CA ILE A 170 -22.64 -4.04 7.07
C ILE A 170 -23.69 -5.08 7.45
N GLN A 171 -24.96 -4.71 7.23
CA GLN A 171 -26.16 -5.50 7.54
C GLN A 171 -26.86 -5.95 6.27
#